data_AF-A0A382BJM3-F1
#
_entry.id   AF-A0A382BJM3-F1
#
_cell.length_a   1.000
_cell.length_b   1.000
_cell.length_c   1.000
_cell.angle_alpha   90.00
_cell.angle_beta   90.00
_cell.angle_gamma   90.00
#
_symmetry.space_group_name_H-M   'P 1'
#
loop_
_entity.id
_entity.type
_entity.pdbx_description
1 polymer ?
#
loop_
_entity_poly.entity_id
_entity_poly.type
_entity_poly.pdbx_seq_one_letter_code
_entity_poly.pdbx_strand_id
1 'polypeptide(L)'
;MRQSKKSRKWYPHTEPSKKSIQRIKDKAKSLTDRKLTLIPMDRLMGALNRSVHGWCNYFQYRNSSAALGEVKWYVEERVRTHLRKRHKIRCRSTGLRRFTSEILYQQYGLYPVPTSVKWKHNAL
;
A
#
# COMPACT_ATOMS: atom_id res chain seq x y z
N MET A 1 -18.28 18.12 3.10
CA MET A 1 -19.30 17.30 2.41
C MET A 1 -18.95 17.19 0.93
N ARG A 2 -19.27 16.10 0.24
CA ARG A 2 -19.28 16.02 -1.24
C ARG A 2 -20.70 15.77 -1.73
N GLN A 3 -20.96 16.14 -2.97
CA GLN A 3 -22.21 15.81 -3.66
C GLN A 3 -22.03 14.53 -4.50
N SER A 4 -22.99 13.61 -4.41
CA SER A 4 -23.04 12.43 -5.27
C SER A 4 -23.33 12.84 -6.71
N LYS A 5 -22.50 12.38 -7.67
CA LYS A 5 -22.76 12.60 -9.10
C LYS A 5 -24.03 11.89 -9.60
N LYS A 6 -24.39 10.77 -8.97
CA LYS A 6 -25.56 9.95 -9.33
C LYS A 6 -26.86 10.47 -8.72
N SER A 7 -26.85 10.71 -7.41
CA SER A 7 -28.08 11.03 -6.65
C SER A 7 -28.24 12.51 -6.31
N ARG A 8 -27.24 13.35 -6.59
CA ARG A 8 -27.17 14.78 -6.19
C ARG A 8 -27.29 15.05 -4.68
N LYS A 9 -27.39 14.02 -3.84
CA LYS A 9 -27.43 14.13 -2.38
C LYS A 9 -26.04 14.45 -1.82
N TRP A 10 -26.00 15.30 -0.80
CA TRP A 10 -24.79 15.59 -0.03
C TRP A 10 -24.49 14.44 0.93
N TYR A 11 -23.23 14.09 1.07
CA TYR A 11 -22.79 13.11 2.06
C TYR A 11 -21.53 13.59 2.79
N PRO A 12 -21.35 13.14 4.06
CA PRO A 12 -20.09 13.28 4.76
C PRO A 12 -18.99 12.55 4.00
N HIS A 13 -18.10 13.34 3.38
CA HIS A 13 -16.97 12.81 2.64
C HIS A 13 -15.73 12.97 3.48
N THR A 14 -15.14 11.84 3.81
CA THR A 14 -13.96 11.76 4.65
C THR A 14 -12.93 10.93 3.92
N GLU A 15 -11.99 11.63 3.30
CA GLU A 15 -10.78 11.06 2.70
C GLU A 15 -9.58 11.38 3.60
N PRO A 16 -8.56 10.51 3.65
CA PRO A 16 -7.29 10.86 4.26
C PRO A 16 -6.74 12.13 3.61
N SER A 17 -6.23 13.04 4.45
CA SER A 17 -5.57 14.24 3.94
C SER A 17 -4.32 13.87 3.14
N LYS A 18 -3.94 14.70 2.16
CA LYS A 18 -2.68 14.55 1.42
C LYS A 18 -1.47 14.39 2.35
N LYS A 19 -1.46 15.14 3.46
CA LYS A 19 -0.43 15.04 4.51
C LYS A 19 -0.40 13.64 5.16
N SER A 20 -1.55 13.03 5.43
CA SER A 20 -1.61 11.66 5.98
C SER A 20 -1.09 10.62 4.99
N ILE A 21 -1.49 10.73 3.72
CA ILE A 21 -1.01 9.84 2.65
C ILE A 21 0.51 9.96 2.50
N GLN A 22 1.03 11.19 2.51
CA GLN A 22 2.46 11.42 2.42
C GLN A 22 3.22 10.80 3.60
N ARG A 23 2.71 10.92 4.83
CA ARG A 23 3.34 10.31 6.01
C ARG A 23 3.45 8.79 5.91
N ILE A 24 2.42 8.09 5.44
CA ILE A 24 2.51 6.62 5.28
C ILE A 24 3.46 6.25 4.14
N LYS A 25 3.51 7.03 3.06
CA LYS A 25 4.49 6.86 1.98
C LYS A 25 5.91 7.05 2.47
N ASP A 26 6.18 8.10 3.24
CA ASP A 26 7.50 8.36 3.83
C ASP A 26 7.91 7.25 4.79
N LYS A 27 6.96 6.76 5.60
CA LYS A 27 7.19 5.60 6.46
C LYS A 27 7.54 4.37 5.64
N ALA A 28 6.75 4.02 4.62
CA ALA A 28 7.04 2.90 3.73
C ALA A 28 8.40 3.05 3.02
N LYS A 29 8.76 4.26 2.60
CA LYS A 29 10.06 4.57 2.00
C LYS A 29 11.20 4.29 2.98
N SER A 30 11.11 4.78 4.22
CA SER A 30 12.13 4.54 5.25
C SER A 30 12.28 3.06 5.61
N LEU A 31 11.18 2.32 5.69
CA LEU A 31 11.18 0.88 5.97
C LEU A 31 11.68 0.03 4.80
N THR A 32 11.73 0.60 3.58
CA THR A 32 12.24 -0.06 2.37
C THR A 32 13.53 0.58 1.88
N ASP A 33 14.26 1.29 2.76
CA ASP A 33 15.47 2.00 2.37
C ASP A 33 16.54 1.01 1.85
N ARG A 34 17.41 1.50 0.95
CA ARG A 34 18.51 0.71 0.40
C ARG A 34 19.47 0.24 1.50
N LYS A 35 19.68 1.02 2.56
CA LYS A 35 20.56 0.64 3.67
C LYS A 35 20.08 -0.62 4.39
N LEU A 36 18.79 -0.95 4.29
CA LEU A 36 18.18 -2.10 4.94
C LEU A 36 18.30 -3.40 4.11
N THR A 37 19.03 -3.41 3.00
CA THR A 37 19.17 -4.62 2.15
C THR A 37 19.84 -5.80 2.86
N LEU A 38 20.62 -5.54 3.90
CA LEU A 38 21.27 -6.56 4.74
C LEU A 38 20.32 -7.16 5.78
N ILE A 39 19.16 -6.55 6.01
CA ILE A 39 18.20 -7.02 7.00
C ILE A 39 17.42 -8.22 6.45
N PRO A 40 17.10 -9.22 7.30
CA PRO A 40 16.17 -10.28 6.94
C PRO A 40 14.85 -9.73 6.37
N MET A 41 14.39 -10.36 5.28
CA MET A 41 13.28 -9.86 4.46
C MET A 41 11.95 -9.88 5.22
N ASP A 42 11.74 -10.92 6.02
CA ASP A 42 10.64 -11.13 6.95
C ASP A 42 10.51 -9.97 7.96
N ARG A 43 11.63 -9.54 8.55
CA ARG A 43 11.64 -8.42 9.51
C ARG A 43 11.23 -7.11 8.86
N LEU A 44 11.73 -6.86 7.64
CA LEU A 44 11.37 -5.69 6.85
C LEU A 44 9.88 -5.70 6.50
N MET A 45 9.37 -6.84 6.02
CA MET A 45 7.97 -7.02 5.66
C MET A 45 7.06 -6.89 6.88
N GLY A 46 7.43 -7.46 8.03
CA GLY A 46 6.67 -7.32 9.27
C GLY A 46 6.49 -5.85 9.71
N ALA A 47 7.57 -5.06 9.65
CA ALA A 47 7.51 -3.63 9.99
C ALA A 47 6.68 -2.81 8.98
N LEU A 48 6.84 -3.10 7.69
CA LEU A 48 6.09 -2.46 6.61
C LEU A 48 4.60 -2.77 6.72
N ASN A 49 4.26 -4.06 6.84
CA ASN A 49 2.89 -4.55 6.96
C ASN A 49 2.20 -3.97 8.18
N ARG A 50 2.85 -3.94 9.34
CA ARG A 50 2.28 -3.34 10.56
C ARG A 50 1.90 -1.87 10.34
N SER A 51 2.79 -1.10 9.69
CA SER A 51 2.57 0.32 9.42
C SER A 51 1.42 0.55 8.43
N VAL A 52 1.41 -0.20 7.32
CA VAL A 52 0.40 -0.09 6.27
C VAL A 52 -0.95 -0.60 6.76
N HIS A 53 -0.98 -1.73 7.48
CA HIS A 53 -2.20 -2.29 8.06
C HIS A 53 -2.85 -1.33 9.06
N GLY A 54 -2.07 -0.74 9.97
CA GLY A 54 -2.57 0.24 10.92
C GLY A 54 -3.16 1.48 10.23
N TRP A 55 -2.47 2.01 9.21
CA TRP A 55 -2.97 3.12 8.42
C TRP A 55 -4.25 2.78 7.66
N CYS A 56 -4.31 1.58 7.04
CA CYS A 56 -5.50 1.12 6.35
C CYS A 56 -6.68 0.98 7.32
N ASN A 57 -6.50 0.34 8.47
CA ASN A 57 -7.56 0.17 9.46
C ASN A 57 -8.15 1.50 9.94
N TYR A 58 -7.32 2.55 10.05
CA TYR A 58 -7.81 3.88 10.44
C TYR A 58 -8.68 4.54 9.37
N PHE A 59 -8.30 4.43 8.08
CA PHE A 59 -9.00 5.12 6.99
C PHE A 59 -10.08 4.28 6.27
N GLN A 60 -10.05 2.96 6.37
CA GLN A 60 -10.87 2.02 5.59
C GLN A 60 -12.39 2.12 5.81
N TYR A 61 -12.84 2.68 6.94
CA TYR A 61 -14.27 2.84 7.24
C TYR A 61 -15.00 3.87 6.35
N ARG A 62 -14.29 4.55 5.46
CA ARG A 62 -14.77 5.76 4.80
C ARG A 62 -14.55 5.72 3.28
N ASN A 63 -14.90 6.81 2.59
CA ASN A 63 -14.81 6.96 1.12
C ASN A 63 -13.37 7.14 0.62
N SER A 64 -12.44 6.26 1.01
CA SER A 64 -10.99 6.42 0.80
C SER A 64 -10.37 5.42 -0.18
N SER A 65 -11.18 4.72 -1.00
CA SER A 65 -10.68 3.72 -1.97
C SER A 65 -9.58 4.25 -2.89
N ALA A 66 -9.70 5.50 -3.36
CA ALA A 66 -8.68 6.11 -4.21
C ALA A 66 -7.34 6.27 -3.48
N ALA A 67 -7.35 6.78 -2.24
CA ALA A 67 -6.16 6.94 -1.42
C ALA A 67 -5.54 5.59 -1.01
N LEU A 68 -6.38 4.59 -0.72
CA LEU A 68 -5.94 3.22 -0.43
C LEU A 68 -5.24 2.61 -1.66
N GLY A 69 -5.80 2.80 -2.86
CA GLY A 69 -5.17 2.39 -4.12
C GLY A 69 -3.82 3.08 -4.37
N GLU A 70 -3.73 4.38 -4.10
CA GLU A 70 -2.48 5.15 -4.22
C GLU A 70 -1.38 4.62 -3.28
N VAL A 71 -1.73 4.32 -2.02
CA VAL A 71 -0.80 3.74 -1.05
C VAL A 71 -0.42 2.31 -1.43
N LYS A 72 -1.38 1.49 -1.88
CA LYS A 72 -1.13 0.13 -2.39
C LYS A 72 -0.05 0.14 -3.47
N TRP A 73 -0.29 0.92 -4.53
CA TRP A 73 0.64 1.01 -5.66
C TRP A 73 2.04 1.47 -5.21
N TYR A 74 2.08 2.50 -4.36
CA TYR A 74 3.35 3.03 -3.86
C TYR A 74 4.12 1.97 -3.05
N VAL A 75 3.44 1.28 -2.13
CA VAL A 75 4.06 0.25 -1.30
C VAL A 75 4.59 -0.89 -2.15
N GLU A 76 3.81 -1.41 -3.11
CA GLU A 76 4.30 -2.47 -4.00
C GLU A 76 5.55 -2.02 -4.77
N GLU A 77 5.55 -0.79 -5.31
CA GLU A 77 6.68 -0.24 -6.05
C GLU A 77 7.93 -0.07 -5.17
N ARG A 78 7.75 0.32 -3.90
CA ARG A 78 8.84 0.39 -2.92
C ARG A 78 9.44 -0.98 -2.64
N VAL A 79 8.60 -2.00 -2.46
CA VAL A 79 9.05 -3.38 -2.25
C VAL A 79 9.80 -3.90 -3.47
N ARG A 80 9.26 -3.72 -4.69
CA ARG A 80 9.97 -4.10 -5.93
C ARG A 80 11.30 -3.40 -6.05
N THR A 81 11.37 -2.11 -5.72
CA THR A 81 12.62 -1.35 -5.75
C THR A 81 13.64 -1.92 -4.77
N HIS A 82 13.21 -2.22 -3.54
CA HIS A 82 14.08 -2.82 -2.53
C HIS A 82 14.60 -4.20 -2.97
N LEU A 83 13.72 -5.07 -3.47
CA LEU A 83 14.06 -6.40 -3.98
C LEU A 83 15.02 -6.33 -5.17
N ARG A 84 14.78 -5.43 -6.13
CA ARG A 84 15.71 -5.20 -7.25
C ARG A 84 17.11 -4.85 -6.75
N LYS A 85 17.22 -3.97 -5.74
CA LYS A 85 18.52 -3.62 -5.16
C LYS A 85 19.16 -4.79 -4.42
N ARG A 86 18.39 -5.52 -3.62
CA ARG A 86 18.84 -6.72 -2.89
C ARG A 86 19.38 -7.80 -3.83
N HIS A 87 18.68 -8.06 -4.93
CA HIS A 87 19.05 -9.06 -5.94
C HIS A 87 19.95 -8.50 -7.05
N LYS A 88 20.50 -7.29 -6.89
CA LYS A 88 21.42 -6.64 -7.85
C LYS A 88 20.86 -6.52 -9.30
N ILE A 89 19.55 -6.42 -9.44
CA ILE A 89 18.87 -6.28 -10.74
C ILE A 89 18.89 -4.80 -11.16
N ARG A 90 19.68 -4.50 -12.19
CA ARG A 90 19.80 -3.13 -12.72
C ARG A 90 18.53 -2.69 -13.45
N CYS A 91 18.03 -3.50 -14.37
CA CYS A 91 16.89 -3.14 -15.22
C CYS A 91 15.56 -3.12 -14.45
N ARG A 92 14.71 -2.12 -14.76
CA ARG A 92 13.37 -1.98 -14.15
C ARG A 92 12.40 -3.04 -14.67
N SER A 93 12.37 -3.27 -15.98
CA SER A 93 11.47 -4.25 -16.61
C SER A 93 11.74 -5.67 -16.12
N THR A 94 13.01 -6.07 -16.00
CA THR A 94 13.40 -7.37 -15.43
C THR A 94 12.92 -7.52 -13.99
N GLY A 95 13.04 -6.46 -13.18
CA GLY A 95 12.54 -6.46 -11.81
C GLY A 95 11.02 -6.57 -11.71
N LEU A 96 10.28 -5.87 -12.59
CA LEU A 96 8.82 -5.96 -12.66
C LEU A 96 8.34 -7.36 -13.08
N ARG A 97 9.01 -7.98 -14.07
CA ARG A 97 8.71 -9.36 -14.51
C ARG A 97 9.03 -10.40 -13.44
N ARG A 98 10.10 -10.22 -12.67
CA ARG A 98 10.53 -11.14 -11.61
C ARG A 98 9.72 -10.98 -10.32
N PHE A 99 9.34 -9.75 -9.98
CA PHE A 99 8.61 -9.43 -8.74
C PHE A 99 7.19 -8.96 -9.08
N THR A 100 6.39 -9.90 -9.57
CA THR A 100 4.96 -9.67 -9.85
C THR A 100 4.22 -9.34 -8.56
N SER A 101 3.06 -8.68 -8.66
CA SER A 101 2.22 -8.41 -7.46
C SER A 101 1.93 -9.70 -6.69
N GLU A 102 1.62 -10.79 -7.40
CA GLU A 102 1.39 -12.11 -6.80
C GLU A 102 2.56 -12.58 -5.93
N ILE A 103 3.78 -12.51 -6.45
CA ILE A 103 4.99 -12.88 -5.70
C ILE A 103 5.18 -12.00 -4.46
N LEU A 104 4.87 -10.70 -4.53
CA LEU A 104 4.96 -9.82 -3.36
C LEU A 104 4.04 -10.29 -2.23
N TYR A 105 2.82 -10.72 -2.57
CA TYR A 105 1.83 -11.16 -1.59
C TYR A 105 2.10 -12.59 -1.10
N GLN A 106 2.29 -13.54 -2.00
CA GLN A 106 2.40 -14.97 -1.66
C GLN A 106 3.78 -15.34 -1.08
N GLN A 107 4.87 -14.85 -1.68
CA GLN A 107 6.22 -15.24 -1.29
C GLN A 107 6.82 -14.32 -0.23
N TYR A 108 6.61 -13.01 -0.37
CA TYR A 108 7.17 -12.02 0.57
C TYR A 108 6.19 -11.61 1.67
N GLY A 109 4.95 -12.09 1.63
CA GLY A 109 3.97 -11.85 2.67
C GLY A 109 3.55 -10.38 2.78
N LEU A 110 3.60 -9.60 1.68
CA LEU A 110 3.15 -8.21 1.70
C LEU A 110 1.67 -8.14 2.11
N TYR A 111 1.30 -7.16 2.92
CA TYR A 111 -0.09 -6.96 3.33
C TYR A 111 -0.96 -6.53 2.12
N PRO A 112 -2.07 -7.24 1.81
CA PRO A 112 -2.98 -6.85 0.74
C PRO A 112 -3.81 -5.63 1.17
N VAL A 113 -3.46 -4.46 0.65
CA VAL A 113 -4.20 -3.22 0.95
C VAL A 113 -5.63 -3.32 0.40
N PRO A 114 -6.66 -3.14 1.25
CA PRO A 114 -8.05 -3.21 0.82
C PRO A 114 -8.37 -1.96 0.00
N THR A 115 -8.56 -2.13 -1.31
CA THR A 115 -9.01 -1.05 -2.19
C THR A 115 -10.54 -0.90 -2.19
N SER A 116 -11.25 -1.91 -1.68
CA SER A 116 -12.70 -1.92 -1.51
C SER A 116 -13.07 -1.71 -0.04
N VAL A 117 -14.22 -1.06 0.17
CA VAL A 117 -14.79 -0.77 1.49
C VAL A 117 -15.31 -2.05 2.16
N LYS A 118 -15.10 -2.19 3.49
CA LYS A 118 -15.44 -3.40 4.28
C LYS A 118 -16.90 -3.84 4.15
N TRP A 119 -17.85 -2.92 4.06
CA TRP A 119 -19.28 -3.26 4.01
C TRP A 119 -19.72 -3.92 2.69
N LYS A 120 -18.90 -3.90 1.63
CA LYS A 120 -19.14 -4.69 0.42
C LYS A 120 -18.78 -6.17 0.57
N HIS A 121 -18.04 -6.55 1.60
CA HIS A 121 -17.63 -7.94 1.84
C HIS A 121 -18.62 -8.72 2.72
N ASN A 122 -19.64 -8.06 3.28
CA ASN A 122 -20.62 -8.67 4.19
C ASN A 122 -22.02 -8.87 3.55
N ALA A 123 -22.13 -8.80 2.23
CA ALA A 123 -23.35 -9.21 1.52
C ALA A 123 -23.22 -10.69 1.16
N LEU A 124 -23.57 -11.55 2.11
CA LEU A 124 -23.97 -12.95 1.86
C LEU A 124 -25.49 -13.03 2.04
#